data_AF-A0A7L2TDE5-F1
#
_entry.id   AF-A0A7L2TDE5-F1
#
_cell.length_a   1.000
_cell.length_b   1.000
_cell.length_c   1.000
_cell.angle_alpha   90.00
_cell.angle_beta   90.00
_cell.angle_gamma   90.00
#
_symmetry.space_group_name_H-M   'P 1'
#
loop_
_entity.id
_entity.type
_entity.pdbx_description
1 polymer ?
#
loop_
_entity_poly.entity_id
_entity_poly.type
_entity_poly.pdbx_seq_one_letter_code
_entity_poly.pdbx_strand_id
1 'polypeptide(L)'
;RNLKKSEEALQRTEKELEENEKEMKALTEELRTLEDKASEVMNECRQAEEALPAVQEEQKNLLQEMKTIRDAEHALQSEALSIKLKIEQIDSHISTHQGKVKYWQKEISKLSLHPIEGEGPEELRALSEEELEALREPDALSKRIALLEAQRDELRPNLGAIAEYRHKEELYLKHVGELDDITSERDRFRQAFEDLRKQRLNEFMAGFNVITSKLKENYQMLTLGGDAELELVDSLDPFSEGIMF
;
A
#
# COMPACT_ATOMS: atom_id res chain seq x y z
N ARG A 1 -96.29 -104.05 -28.35
CA ARG A 1 -95.21 -103.31 -29.07
C ARG A 1 -95.27 -101.79 -28.91
N ASN A 2 -96.45 -101.19 -28.65
CA ASN A 2 -96.57 -99.73 -28.42
C ASN A 2 -96.30 -99.27 -26.98
N LEU A 3 -96.45 -100.13 -25.96
CA LEU A 3 -96.16 -99.76 -24.56
C LEU A 3 -94.65 -99.50 -24.31
N LYS A 4 -93.78 -100.40 -24.76
CA LYS A 4 -92.33 -100.34 -24.51
C LYS A 4 -91.64 -99.11 -25.12
N LYS A 5 -92.09 -98.68 -26.31
CA LYS A 5 -91.64 -97.42 -26.93
C LYS A 5 -92.12 -96.18 -26.18
N SER A 6 -93.31 -96.25 -25.58
CA SER A 6 -93.85 -95.17 -24.77
C SER A 6 -93.14 -95.08 -23.42
N GLU A 7 -92.77 -96.21 -22.81
CA GLU A 7 -91.95 -96.25 -21.58
C GLU A 7 -90.52 -95.75 -21.81
N GLU A 8 -89.87 -96.16 -22.90
CA GLU A 8 -88.53 -95.65 -23.26
C GLU A 8 -88.55 -94.14 -23.57
N ALA A 9 -89.62 -93.65 -24.23
CA ALA A 9 -89.82 -92.23 -24.44
C ALA A 9 -90.08 -91.49 -23.12
N LEU A 10 -90.88 -92.07 -22.20
CA LEU A 10 -91.14 -91.48 -20.89
C LEU A 10 -89.87 -91.39 -20.05
N GLN A 11 -89.07 -92.46 -19.98
CA GLN A 11 -87.78 -92.47 -19.27
C GLN A 11 -86.78 -91.48 -19.87
N ARG A 12 -86.76 -91.34 -21.19
CA ARG A 12 -85.91 -90.34 -21.85
C ARG A 12 -86.37 -88.92 -21.51
N THR A 13 -87.68 -88.69 -21.52
CA THR A 13 -88.25 -87.37 -21.18
C THR A 13 -88.09 -87.05 -19.70
N GLU A 14 -88.19 -88.04 -18.80
CA GLU A 14 -87.91 -87.92 -17.37
C GLU A 14 -86.44 -87.61 -17.10
N LYS A 15 -85.52 -88.28 -17.81
CA LYS A 15 -84.09 -88.00 -17.71
C LYS A 15 -83.72 -86.62 -18.27
N GLU A 16 -84.32 -86.22 -19.39
CA GLU A 16 -84.19 -84.86 -19.95
C GLU A 16 -84.81 -83.81 -19.02
N LEU A 17 -85.89 -84.13 -18.30
CA LEU A 17 -86.47 -83.29 -17.24
C LEU A 17 -85.51 -83.15 -16.06
N GLU A 18 -84.91 -84.25 -15.60
CA GLU A 18 -83.99 -84.26 -14.46
C GLU A 18 -82.65 -83.58 -14.79
N GLU A 19 -82.16 -83.71 -16.02
CA GLU A 19 -81.00 -82.97 -16.55
C GLU A 19 -81.31 -81.47 -16.69
N ASN A 20 -82.46 -81.10 -17.27
CA ASN A 20 -82.91 -79.70 -17.34
C ASN A 20 -83.13 -79.10 -15.94
N GLU A 21 -83.61 -79.88 -14.96
CA GLU A 21 -83.82 -79.40 -13.60
C GLU A 21 -82.48 -79.15 -12.88
N LYS A 22 -81.45 -79.97 -13.16
CA LYS A 22 -80.09 -79.75 -12.69
C LYS A 22 -79.43 -78.54 -13.36
N GLU A 23 -79.59 -78.38 -14.67
CA GLU A 23 -79.11 -77.21 -15.41
C GLU A 23 -79.81 -75.93 -14.93
N MET A 24 -81.13 -75.97 -14.71
CA MET A 24 -81.87 -74.85 -14.13
C MET A 24 -81.36 -74.49 -12.74
N LYS A 25 -81.08 -75.47 -11.87
CA LYS A 25 -80.49 -75.21 -10.54
C LYS A 25 -79.09 -74.61 -10.67
N ALA A 26 -78.23 -75.17 -11.52
CA ALA A 26 -76.88 -74.65 -11.76
C ALA A 26 -76.89 -73.21 -12.31
N LEU A 27 -77.74 -72.93 -13.31
CA LEU A 27 -77.93 -71.58 -13.87
C LEU A 27 -78.50 -70.60 -12.84
N THR A 28 -79.39 -71.06 -11.96
CA THR A 28 -79.93 -70.22 -10.87
C THR A 28 -78.86 -69.88 -9.84
N GLU A 29 -77.98 -70.82 -9.55
CA GLU A 29 -76.86 -70.64 -8.62
C GLU A 29 -75.77 -69.74 -9.22
N GLU A 30 -75.45 -69.91 -10.51
CA GLU A 30 -74.60 -68.99 -11.25
C GLU A 30 -75.19 -67.57 -11.30
N LEU A 31 -76.48 -67.43 -11.63
CA LEU A 31 -77.19 -66.15 -11.61
C LEU A 31 -77.10 -65.47 -10.25
N ARG A 32 -77.29 -66.22 -9.17
CA ARG A 32 -77.17 -65.70 -7.81
C ARG A 32 -75.74 -65.21 -7.52
N THR A 33 -74.71 -65.97 -7.87
CA THR A 33 -73.32 -65.51 -7.69
C THR A 33 -72.99 -64.28 -8.53
N LEU A 34 -73.61 -64.15 -9.70
CA LEU A 34 -73.44 -63.00 -10.59
C LEU A 34 -74.17 -61.77 -10.04
N GLU A 35 -75.36 -61.95 -9.46
CA GLU A 35 -76.09 -60.90 -8.74
C GLU A 35 -75.32 -60.41 -7.50
N ASP A 36 -74.76 -61.32 -6.70
CA ASP A 36 -73.96 -60.96 -5.54
C ASP A 36 -72.73 -60.13 -5.95
N LYS A 37 -71.99 -60.56 -6.98
CA LYS A 37 -70.84 -59.80 -7.53
C LYS A 37 -71.26 -58.47 -8.15
N ALA A 38 -72.39 -58.42 -8.85
CA ALA A 38 -72.91 -57.18 -9.41
C ALA A 38 -73.29 -56.20 -8.29
N SER A 39 -73.81 -56.70 -7.17
CA SER A 39 -74.14 -55.89 -6.00
C SER A 39 -72.89 -55.34 -5.30
N GLU A 40 -71.81 -56.14 -5.16
CA GLU A 40 -70.51 -55.69 -4.65
C GLU A 40 -69.92 -54.59 -5.53
N VAL A 41 -69.85 -54.82 -6.85
CA VAL A 41 -69.32 -53.84 -7.80
C VAL A 41 -70.16 -52.55 -7.82
N MET A 42 -71.50 -52.65 -7.72
CA MET A 42 -72.35 -51.46 -7.60
C MET A 42 -72.09 -50.69 -6.31
N ASN A 43 -71.87 -51.39 -5.19
CA ASN A 43 -71.57 -50.75 -3.91
C ASN A 43 -70.20 -50.06 -3.93
N GLU A 44 -69.18 -50.71 -4.50
CA GLU A 44 -67.85 -50.13 -4.70
C GLU A 44 -67.89 -48.92 -5.64
N CYS A 45 -68.60 -49.00 -6.77
CA CYS A 45 -68.81 -47.86 -7.67
C CYS A 45 -69.49 -46.70 -6.95
N ARG A 46 -70.51 -46.98 -6.14
CA ARG A 46 -71.22 -45.95 -5.38
C ARG A 46 -70.33 -45.29 -4.34
N GLN A 47 -69.55 -46.07 -3.60
CA GLN A 47 -68.59 -45.54 -2.62
C GLN A 47 -67.51 -44.69 -3.30
N ALA A 48 -67.03 -45.11 -4.47
CA ALA A 48 -66.09 -44.34 -5.27
C ALA A 48 -66.71 -43.03 -5.81
N GLU A 49 -67.97 -43.06 -6.26
CA GLU A 49 -68.72 -41.88 -6.70
C GLU A 49 -69.00 -40.92 -5.54
N GLU A 50 -69.25 -41.41 -4.32
CA GLU A 50 -69.45 -40.58 -3.13
C GLU A 50 -68.13 -39.98 -2.61
N ALA A 51 -66.99 -40.66 -2.79
CA ALA A 51 -65.66 -40.15 -2.41
C ALA A 51 -65.02 -39.22 -3.46
N LEU A 52 -65.41 -39.34 -4.73
CA LEU A 52 -64.87 -38.56 -5.85
C LEU A 52 -64.96 -37.03 -5.64
N PRO A 53 -66.07 -36.44 -5.15
CA PRO A 53 -66.19 -35.00 -4.93
C PRO A 53 -65.22 -34.50 -3.85
N ALA A 54 -65.02 -35.28 -2.78
CA ALA A 54 -64.10 -34.91 -1.71
C ALA A 54 -62.65 -34.85 -2.21
N VAL A 55 -62.23 -35.85 -2.99
CA VAL A 55 -60.90 -35.88 -3.61
C VAL A 55 -60.74 -34.77 -4.66
N GLN A 56 -61.79 -34.46 -5.42
CA GLN A 56 -61.77 -33.34 -6.38
C GLN A 56 -61.67 -31.97 -5.69
N GLU A 57 -62.34 -31.77 -4.55
CA GLU A 57 -62.25 -30.57 -3.72
C GLU A 57 -60.84 -30.41 -3.16
N GLU A 58 -60.26 -31.48 -2.60
CA GLU A 58 -58.87 -31.51 -2.12
C GLU A 58 -57.86 -31.22 -3.24
N GLN A 59 -58.02 -31.84 -4.41
CA GLN A 59 -57.17 -31.59 -5.57
C GLN A 59 -57.23 -30.12 -5.99
N LYS A 60 -58.42 -29.51 -6.00
CA LYS A 60 -58.61 -28.10 -6.34
C LYS A 60 -57.95 -27.19 -5.30
N ASN A 61 -58.08 -27.49 -4.01
CA ASN A 61 -57.45 -26.73 -2.93
C ASN A 61 -55.92 -26.82 -3.02
N LEU A 62 -55.38 -28.02 -3.21
CA LEU A 62 -53.94 -28.24 -3.41
C LEU A 62 -53.41 -27.48 -4.64
N LEU A 63 -54.17 -27.45 -5.74
CA LEU A 63 -53.79 -26.67 -6.94
C LEU A 63 -53.77 -25.17 -6.67
N GLN A 64 -54.72 -24.64 -5.89
CA GLN A 64 -54.70 -23.23 -5.49
C GLN A 64 -53.51 -22.93 -4.58
N GLU A 65 -53.24 -23.76 -3.59
CA GLU A 65 -52.08 -23.62 -2.70
C GLU A 65 -50.77 -23.67 -3.50
N MET A 66 -50.60 -24.65 -4.40
CA MET A 66 -49.43 -24.72 -5.29
C MET A 66 -49.25 -23.45 -6.13
N LYS A 67 -50.35 -22.86 -6.61
CA LYS A 67 -50.28 -21.60 -7.35
C LYS A 67 -49.81 -20.45 -6.46
N THR A 68 -50.37 -20.31 -5.25
CA THR A 68 -49.96 -19.26 -4.31
C THR A 68 -48.49 -19.38 -3.89
N ILE A 69 -48.01 -20.61 -3.67
CA ILE A 69 -46.61 -20.88 -3.34
C ILE A 69 -45.71 -20.52 -4.51
N ARG A 70 -46.09 -20.86 -5.75
CA ARG A 70 -45.33 -20.52 -6.95
C ARG A 70 -45.23 -19.01 -7.18
N ASP A 71 -46.33 -18.28 -6.96
CA ASP A 71 -46.33 -16.83 -7.10
C ASP A 71 -45.46 -16.17 -6.01
N ALA A 72 -45.49 -16.69 -4.77
CA ALA A 72 -44.62 -16.24 -3.69
C ALA A 72 -43.14 -16.58 -3.96
N GLU A 73 -42.84 -17.76 -4.51
CA GLU A 73 -41.49 -18.17 -4.91
C GLU A 73 -40.93 -17.22 -5.98
N HIS A 74 -41.72 -16.89 -7.00
CA HIS A 74 -41.30 -15.93 -8.03
C HIS A 74 -41.04 -14.53 -7.46
N ALA A 75 -41.87 -14.07 -6.52
CA ALA A 75 -41.66 -12.79 -5.84
C ALA A 75 -40.32 -12.78 -5.05
N LEU A 76 -40.07 -13.84 -4.28
CA LEU A 76 -38.82 -13.99 -3.52
C LEU A 76 -37.60 -14.11 -4.44
N GLN A 77 -37.71 -14.82 -5.55
CA GLN A 77 -36.63 -14.91 -6.55
C GLN A 77 -36.31 -13.54 -7.16
N SER A 78 -37.32 -12.72 -7.45
CA SER A 78 -37.14 -11.36 -7.97
C SER A 78 -36.44 -10.45 -6.95
N GLU A 79 -36.85 -10.53 -5.68
CA GLU A 79 -36.21 -9.77 -4.60
C GLU A 79 -34.77 -10.22 -4.36
N ALA A 80 -34.52 -11.54 -4.34
CA ALA A 80 -33.18 -12.10 -4.20
C ALA A 80 -32.24 -11.63 -5.32
N LEU A 81 -32.73 -11.55 -6.57
CA LEU A 81 -31.98 -11.01 -7.70
C LEU A 81 -31.64 -9.53 -7.48
N SER A 82 -32.61 -8.72 -7.04
CA SER A 82 -32.41 -7.30 -6.75
C SER A 82 -31.37 -7.09 -5.64
N ILE A 83 -31.43 -7.87 -4.57
CA ILE A 83 -30.45 -7.84 -3.49
C ILE A 83 -29.06 -8.24 -4.00
N LYS A 84 -28.98 -9.31 -4.81
CA LYS A 84 -27.71 -9.78 -5.39
C LYS A 84 -27.06 -8.69 -6.26
N LEU A 85 -27.83 -8.01 -7.10
CA LEU A 85 -27.33 -6.90 -7.92
C LEU A 85 -26.81 -5.74 -7.07
N LYS A 86 -27.49 -5.42 -5.96
CA LYS A 86 -27.02 -4.38 -5.02
C LYS A 86 -25.71 -4.78 -4.34
N ILE A 87 -25.57 -6.04 -3.96
CA ILE A 87 -24.32 -6.56 -3.38
C ILE A 87 -23.18 -6.43 -4.40
N GLU A 88 -23.38 -6.86 -5.64
CA GLU A 88 -22.37 -6.74 -6.70
C GLU A 88 -21.98 -5.27 -6.96
N GLN A 89 -22.93 -4.34 -6.92
CA GLN A 89 -22.65 -2.91 -7.02
C GLN A 89 -21.81 -2.41 -5.84
N ILE A 90 -22.18 -2.76 -4.60
CA ILE A 90 -21.42 -2.38 -3.40
C ILE A 90 -20.00 -2.96 -3.45
N ASP A 91 -19.85 -4.22 -3.83
CA ASP A 91 -18.54 -4.86 -3.97
C ASP A 91 -17.66 -4.16 -5.03
N SER A 92 -18.26 -3.75 -6.16
CA SER A 92 -17.55 -2.96 -7.17
C SER A 92 -17.08 -1.61 -6.63
N HIS A 93 -17.91 -0.96 -5.81
CA HIS A 93 -17.56 0.30 -5.15
C HIS A 93 -16.45 0.07 -4.13
N ILE A 94 -16.55 -0.96 -3.28
CA ILE A 94 -15.53 -1.30 -2.29
C ILE A 94 -14.20 -1.55 -2.98
N SER A 95 -14.16 -2.35 -4.05
CA SER A 95 -12.95 -2.63 -4.82
C SER A 95 -12.31 -1.35 -5.38
N THR A 96 -13.13 -0.46 -5.94
CA THR A 96 -12.67 0.84 -6.48
C THR A 96 -12.08 1.73 -5.38
N HIS A 97 -12.74 1.83 -4.22
CA HIS A 97 -12.26 2.64 -3.10
C HIS A 97 -11.00 2.04 -2.47
N GLN A 98 -10.93 0.72 -2.33
CA GLN A 98 -9.71 0.03 -1.88
C GLN A 98 -8.52 0.30 -2.81
N GLY A 99 -8.75 0.34 -4.12
CA GLY A 99 -7.74 0.74 -5.10
C GLY A 99 -7.25 2.17 -4.88
N LYS A 100 -8.17 3.12 -4.68
CA LYS A 100 -7.84 4.53 -4.37
C LYS A 100 -7.06 4.65 -3.06
N VAL A 101 -7.46 3.94 -2.01
CA VAL A 101 -6.76 3.93 -0.72
C VAL A 101 -5.33 3.45 -0.90
N LYS A 102 -5.10 2.34 -1.60
CA LYS A 102 -3.74 1.83 -1.87
C LYS A 102 -2.91 2.83 -2.67
N TYR A 103 -3.51 3.48 -3.67
CA TYR A 103 -2.84 4.51 -4.45
C TYR A 103 -2.40 5.68 -3.57
N TRP A 104 -3.30 6.25 -2.77
CA TRP A 104 -2.97 7.38 -1.90
C TRP A 104 -2.01 7.01 -0.78
N GLN A 105 -2.09 5.80 -0.21
CA GLN A 105 -1.09 5.29 0.72
C GLN A 105 0.31 5.26 0.10
N LYS A 106 0.42 4.85 -1.17
CA LYS A 106 1.69 4.87 -1.89
C LYS A 106 2.18 6.30 -2.13
N GLU A 107 1.32 7.23 -2.51
CA GLU A 107 1.74 8.63 -2.69
C GLU A 107 2.15 9.28 -1.36
N ILE A 108 1.43 9.02 -0.26
CA ILE A 108 1.80 9.49 1.09
C ILE A 108 3.17 8.96 1.50
N SER A 109 3.48 7.69 1.23
CA SER A 109 4.80 7.12 1.56
C SER A 109 5.98 7.75 0.81
N LYS A 110 5.73 8.49 -0.28
CA LYS A 110 6.78 9.21 -1.01
C LYS A 110 7.02 10.62 -0.45
N LEU A 111 6.10 11.13 0.36
CA LEU A 111 6.24 12.44 0.98
C LEU A 111 7.30 12.35 2.07
N SER A 112 8.24 13.27 2.03
CA SER A 112 9.26 13.45 3.06
C SER A 112 9.44 14.94 3.33
N LEU A 113 9.74 15.27 4.59
CA LEU A 113 10.09 16.63 4.95
C LEU A 113 11.56 16.89 4.59
N HIS A 114 11.84 18.11 4.14
CA HIS A 114 13.21 18.53 3.91
C HIS A 114 13.90 18.74 5.26
N PRO A 115 15.11 18.20 5.47
CA PRO A 115 15.85 18.42 6.72
C PRO A 115 16.28 19.88 6.82
N ILE A 116 15.90 20.53 7.91
CA ILE A 116 16.31 21.90 8.27
C ILE A 116 17.48 21.81 9.25
N GLU A 117 18.56 22.56 9.01
CA GLU A 117 19.74 22.54 9.87
C GLU A 117 19.43 23.11 11.26
N GLY A 118 19.79 22.35 12.31
CA GLY A 118 19.58 22.74 13.70
C GLY A 118 18.28 22.23 14.32
N GLU A 119 17.36 21.70 13.52
CA GLU A 119 16.14 21.05 13.99
C GLU A 119 16.23 19.52 13.78
N GLY A 120 15.60 18.77 14.67
CA GLY A 120 15.54 17.32 14.56
C GLY A 120 14.76 16.87 13.32
N PRO A 121 14.88 15.60 12.90
CA PRO A 121 14.07 15.08 11.81
C PRO A 121 12.59 15.16 12.20
N GLU A 122 11.85 16.07 11.56
CA GLU A 122 10.39 16.12 11.68
C GLU A 122 9.77 14.93 10.94
N GLU A 123 8.82 14.27 11.58
CA GLU A 123 8.04 13.19 10.97
C GLU A 123 6.69 13.73 10.51
N LEU A 124 6.26 13.33 9.31
CA LEU A 124 4.91 13.63 8.83
C LEU A 124 3.89 12.91 9.71
N ARG A 125 3.11 13.68 10.46
CA ARG A 125 2.05 13.15 11.32
C ARG A 125 0.97 12.46 10.49
N ALA A 126 0.75 11.18 10.75
CA ALA A 126 -0.44 10.48 10.28
C ALA A 126 -1.64 10.89 11.16
N LEU A 127 -2.73 11.33 10.52
CA LEU A 127 -3.98 11.61 11.22
C LEU A 127 -4.63 10.29 11.67
N SER A 128 -5.13 10.28 12.91
CA SER A 128 -5.91 9.16 13.44
C SER A 128 -7.30 9.08 12.79
N GLU A 129 -7.97 7.93 12.91
CA GLU A 129 -9.30 7.71 12.33
C GLU A 129 -10.34 8.69 12.91
N GLU A 130 -10.22 9.02 14.20
CA GLU A 130 -11.05 10.01 14.89
C GLU A 130 -10.83 11.44 14.36
N GLU A 131 -9.58 11.80 14.03
CA GLU A 131 -9.26 13.11 13.47
C GLU A 131 -9.71 13.22 12.02
N LEU A 132 -9.65 12.14 11.25
CA LEU A 132 -10.19 12.08 9.89
C LEU A 132 -11.72 12.20 9.88
N GLU A 133 -12.41 11.56 10.83
CA GLU A 133 -13.86 11.66 10.97
C GLU A 133 -14.30 13.05 11.47
N ALA A 134 -13.46 13.73 12.26
CA ALA A 134 -13.67 15.12 12.68
C ALA A 134 -13.49 16.12 11.52
N LEU A 135 -12.72 15.76 10.49
CA LEU A 135 -12.55 16.54 9.25
C LEU A 135 -13.76 16.35 8.32
N ARG A 136 -14.96 16.74 8.80
CA ARG A 136 -16.24 16.61 8.08
C ARG A 136 -16.41 17.56 6.89
N GLU A 137 -15.44 18.43 6.63
CA GLU A 137 -15.50 19.43 5.55
C GLU A 137 -14.32 19.28 4.56
N PRO A 138 -14.43 18.37 3.58
CA PRO A 138 -13.41 18.19 2.54
C PRO A 138 -13.13 19.49 1.76
N ASP A 139 -14.18 20.29 1.52
CA ASP A 139 -14.08 21.54 0.76
C ASP A 139 -13.21 22.59 1.47
N ALA A 140 -13.22 22.62 2.81
CA ALA A 140 -12.39 23.53 3.59
C ALA A 140 -10.91 23.17 3.43
N LEU A 141 -10.58 21.87 3.45
CA LEU A 141 -9.23 21.38 3.19
C LEU A 141 -8.78 21.69 1.77
N SER A 142 -9.61 21.44 0.76
CA SER A 142 -9.27 21.76 -0.64
C SER A 142 -9.01 23.25 -0.85
N LYS A 143 -9.82 24.13 -0.23
CA LYS A 143 -9.58 25.58 -0.26
C LYS A 143 -8.27 25.96 0.43
N ARG A 144 -7.97 25.33 1.57
CA ARG A 144 -6.72 25.58 2.29
C ARG A 144 -5.50 25.13 1.48
N ILE A 145 -5.57 23.96 0.85
CA ILE A 145 -4.53 23.46 -0.05
C ILE A 145 -4.32 24.44 -1.21
N ALA A 146 -5.39 24.85 -1.89
CA ALA A 146 -5.29 25.80 -3.00
C ALA A 146 -4.68 27.14 -2.59
N LEU A 147 -5.01 27.64 -1.40
CA LEU A 147 -4.40 28.86 -0.85
C LEU A 147 -2.90 28.67 -0.61
N LEU A 148 -2.49 27.55 0.00
CA LEU A 148 -1.09 27.24 0.26
C LEU A 148 -0.29 27.03 -1.03
N GLU A 149 -0.87 26.39 -2.03
CA GLU A 149 -0.28 26.23 -3.36
C GLU A 149 -0.10 27.58 -4.06
N ALA A 150 -1.09 28.46 -3.99
CA ALA A 150 -0.98 29.82 -4.52
C ALA A 150 0.13 30.63 -3.81
N GLN A 151 0.21 30.54 -2.48
CA GLN A 151 1.28 31.17 -1.70
C GLN A 151 2.66 30.63 -2.08
N ARG A 152 2.81 29.31 -2.23
CA ARG A 152 4.04 28.67 -2.70
C ARG A 152 4.45 29.19 -4.08
N ASP A 153 3.51 29.27 -5.01
CA ASP A 153 3.75 29.69 -6.39
C ASP A 153 4.06 31.18 -6.51
N GLU A 154 3.55 32.01 -5.60
CA GLU A 154 3.91 33.41 -5.47
C GLU A 154 5.32 33.59 -4.89
N LEU A 155 5.65 32.86 -3.82
CA LEU A 155 6.95 32.95 -3.14
C LEU A 155 8.12 32.47 -4.01
N ARG A 156 7.87 31.53 -4.95
CA ARG A 156 8.89 30.91 -5.82
C ARG A 156 10.23 30.64 -5.12
N PRO A 157 10.23 29.93 -3.97
CA PRO A 157 11.44 29.73 -3.19
C PRO A 157 12.50 28.98 -4.03
N ASN A 158 13.70 29.54 -4.14
CA ASN A 158 14.82 28.88 -4.78
C ASN A 158 15.54 27.97 -3.77
N LEU A 159 15.09 26.73 -3.65
CA LEU A 159 15.70 25.73 -2.78
C LEU A 159 17.14 25.36 -3.20
N GLY A 160 17.52 25.62 -4.45
CA GLY A 160 18.89 25.43 -4.93
C GLY A 160 19.90 26.41 -4.32
N ALA A 161 19.45 27.62 -3.96
CA ALA A 161 20.33 28.64 -3.38
C ALA A 161 20.95 28.20 -2.04
N ILE A 162 20.22 27.42 -1.25
CA ILE A 162 20.73 26.88 0.03
C ILE A 162 21.83 25.84 -0.23
N ALA A 163 21.62 24.94 -1.19
CA ALA A 163 22.63 23.94 -1.56
C ALA A 163 23.88 24.59 -2.17
N GLU A 164 23.70 25.61 -3.02
CA GLU A 164 24.80 26.39 -3.58
C GLU A 164 25.57 27.17 -2.51
N TYR A 165 24.87 27.75 -1.52
CA TYR A 165 25.50 28.40 -0.38
C TYR A 165 26.37 27.42 0.39
N ARG A 166 25.84 26.24 0.75
CA ARG A 166 26.59 25.19 1.46
C ARG A 166 27.85 24.77 0.70
N HIS A 167 27.74 24.56 -0.61
CA HIS A 167 28.89 24.20 -1.43
C HIS A 167 29.95 25.31 -1.47
N LYS A 168 29.52 26.58 -1.56
CA LYS A 168 30.44 27.73 -1.52
C LYS A 168 31.07 27.92 -0.15
N GLU A 169 30.34 27.68 0.94
CA GLU A 169 30.84 27.76 2.31
C GLU A 169 31.91 26.69 2.57
N GLU A 170 31.67 25.45 2.14
CA GLU A 170 32.67 24.37 2.21
C GLU A 170 33.94 24.73 1.43
N LEU A 171 33.78 25.23 0.20
CA LEU A 171 34.91 25.66 -0.62
C LEU A 171 35.66 26.84 0.01
N TYR A 172 34.93 27.80 0.57
CA TYR A 172 35.52 28.94 1.27
C TYR A 172 36.35 28.49 2.48
N LEU A 173 35.80 27.63 3.34
CA LEU A 173 36.52 27.10 4.50
C LEU A 173 37.78 26.34 4.09
N LYS A 174 37.71 25.58 2.99
CA LYS A 174 38.88 24.90 2.43
C LYS A 174 39.96 25.90 2.00
N HIS A 175 39.59 26.95 1.27
CA HIS A 175 40.53 27.98 0.83
C HIS A 175 41.11 28.81 1.99
N VAL A 176 40.33 29.05 3.04
CA VAL A 176 40.84 29.68 4.27
C VAL A 176 41.91 28.80 4.90
N GLY A 177 41.69 27.48 5.01
CA GLY A 177 42.69 26.54 5.48
C GLY A 177 43.96 26.54 4.64
N GLU A 178 43.83 26.49 3.30
CA GLU A 178 44.97 26.57 2.38
C GLU A 178 45.77 27.88 2.54
N LEU A 179 45.08 29.01 2.75
CA LEU A 179 45.72 30.30 2.97
C LEU A 179 46.47 30.35 4.30
N ASP A 180 45.89 29.80 5.36
CA ASP A 180 46.51 29.73 6.69
C ASP A 180 47.78 28.86 6.65
N ASP A 181 47.75 27.75 5.92
CA ASP A 181 48.92 26.87 5.71
C ASP A 181 50.05 27.61 4.98
N ILE A 182 49.75 28.24 3.83
CA ILE A 182 50.73 29.01 3.05
C ILE A 182 51.29 30.19 3.87
N THR A 183 50.44 30.86 4.64
CA THR A 183 50.85 31.97 5.51
C THR A 183 51.80 31.49 6.60
N SER A 184 51.50 30.35 7.20
CA SER A 184 52.35 29.72 8.21
C SER A 184 53.71 29.31 7.64
N GLU A 185 53.75 28.75 6.42
CA GLU A 185 55.01 28.43 5.74
C GLU A 185 55.83 29.68 5.43
N ARG A 186 55.19 30.73 4.89
CA ARG A 186 55.84 32.01 4.60
C ARG A 186 56.47 32.59 5.87
N ASP A 187 55.73 32.61 6.97
CA ASP A 187 56.21 33.18 8.23
C ASP A 187 57.37 32.37 8.81
N ARG A 188 57.36 31.04 8.63
CA ARG A 188 58.47 30.16 8.98
C ARG A 188 59.72 30.45 8.18
N PHE A 189 59.61 30.64 6.86
CA PHE A 189 60.75 31.02 6.01
C PHE A 189 61.27 32.42 6.33
N ARG A 190 60.37 33.37 6.60
CA ARG A 190 60.74 34.72 7.02
C ARG A 190 61.53 34.70 8.32
N GLN A 191 61.06 33.95 9.31
CA GLN A 191 61.77 33.80 10.58
C GLN A 191 63.17 33.20 10.36
N ALA A 192 63.28 32.12 9.57
CA ALA A 192 64.56 31.50 9.26
C ALA A 192 65.53 32.47 8.54
N PHE A 193 65.03 33.30 7.62
CA PHE A 193 65.81 34.33 6.95
C PHE A 193 66.29 35.41 7.92
N GLU A 194 65.42 35.90 8.80
CA GLU A 194 65.77 36.90 9.82
C GLU A 194 66.82 36.35 10.79
N ASP A 195 66.71 35.09 11.19
CA ASP A 195 67.67 34.42 12.06
C ASP A 195 69.05 34.29 11.39
N LEU A 196 69.10 33.86 10.12
CA LEU A 196 70.33 33.80 9.34
C LEU A 196 70.96 35.19 9.13
N ARG A 197 70.15 36.22 8.86
CA ARG A 197 70.63 37.61 8.73
C ARG A 197 71.26 38.09 10.03
N LYS A 198 70.62 37.83 11.18
CA LYS A 198 71.15 38.16 12.51
C LYS A 198 72.44 37.40 12.80
N GLN A 199 72.49 36.10 12.51
CA GLN A 199 73.69 35.29 12.69
C GLN A 199 74.85 35.84 11.87
N ARG A 200 74.64 36.10 10.56
CA ARG A 200 75.64 36.71 9.68
C ARG A 200 76.17 38.03 10.23
N LEU A 201 75.27 38.91 10.68
CA LEU A 201 75.63 40.20 11.25
C LEU A 201 76.48 40.04 12.53
N ASN A 202 76.05 39.18 13.45
CA ASN A 202 76.75 38.95 14.72
C ASN A 202 78.15 38.38 14.50
N GLU A 203 78.28 37.36 13.64
CA GLU A 203 79.57 36.76 13.31
C GLU A 203 80.50 37.75 12.61
N PHE A 204 79.97 38.54 11.67
CA PHE A 204 80.74 39.57 10.98
C PHE A 204 81.24 40.65 11.96
N MET A 205 80.37 41.20 12.81
CA MET A 205 80.75 42.23 13.79
C MET A 205 81.78 41.69 14.79
N ALA A 206 81.63 40.45 15.25
CA ALA A 206 82.61 39.81 16.12
C ALA A 206 83.99 39.71 15.45
N GLY A 207 84.05 39.26 14.19
CA GLY A 207 85.30 39.17 13.42
C GLY A 207 85.90 40.55 13.11
N PHE A 208 85.07 41.50 12.68
CA PHE A 208 85.47 42.87 12.35
C PHE A 208 86.09 43.58 13.56
N ASN A 209 85.49 43.44 14.75
CA ASN A 209 86.01 44.02 15.98
C ASN A 209 87.39 43.44 16.37
N VAL A 210 87.58 42.13 16.18
CA VAL A 210 88.89 41.48 16.43
C VAL A 210 89.95 41.99 15.46
N ILE A 211 89.63 42.07 14.16
CA ILE A 211 90.56 42.54 13.13
C ILE A 211 90.93 44.00 13.36
N THR A 212 89.95 44.87 13.62
CA THR A 212 90.16 46.31 13.87
C THR A 212 91.04 46.53 15.10
N SER A 213 90.78 45.81 16.20
CA SER A 213 91.61 45.87 17.41
C SER A 213 93.06 45.46 17.13
N LYS A 214 93.27 44.40 16.34
CA LYS A 214 94.61 43.90 16.00
C LYS A 214 95.36 44.79 15.02
N LEU A 215 94.65 45.39 14.06
CA LEU A 215 95.22 46.38 13.14
C LEU A 215 95.74 47.59 13.94
N LYS A 216 94.91 48.15 14.81
CA LYS A 216 95.28 49.29 15.66
C LYS A 216 96.51 49.00 16.51
N GLU A 217 96.52 47.85 17.20
CA GLU A 217 97.65 47.39 18.01
C GLU A 217 98.95 47.28 17.19
N ASN A 218 98.90 46.60 16.04
CA ASN A 218 100.06 46.39 15.17
C ASN A 218 100.57 47.70 14.56
N TYR A 219 99.67 48.57 14.09
CA TYR A 219 100.04 49.83 13.46
C TYR A 219 100.69 50.80 14.46
N GLN A 220 100.12 50.91 15.66
CA GLN A 220 100.69 51.73 16.75
C GLN A 220 102.08 51.24 17.15
N MET A 221 102.28 49.93 17.22
CA MET A 221 103.59 49.32 17.54
C MET A 221 104.63 49.62 16.46
N LEU A 222 104.26 49.51 15.17
CA LEU A 222 105.18 49.72 14.05
C LEU A 222 105.54 51.19 13.83
N THR A 223 104.58 52.10 14.01
CA THR A 223 104.75 53.53 13.74
C THR A 223 105.19 54.34 14.96
N LEU A 224 105.39 53.69 16.12
CA LEU A 224 105.80 54.33 17.38
C LEU A 224 104.87 55.49 17.80
N GLY A 225 103.56 55.30 17.62
CA GLY A 225 102.53 56.26 18.05
C GLY A 225 101.62 56.84 16.96
N GLY A 226 101.64 56.31 15.74
CA GLY A 226 100.61 56.59 14.72
C GLY A 226 99.34 55.75 14.93
N ASP A 227 98.19 56.21 14.42
CA ASP A 227 96.90 55.54 14.58
C ASP A 227 96.31 55.13 13.22
N ALA A 228 95.64 53.97 13.18
CA ALA A 228 94.92 53.47 12.01
C ALA A 228 93.72 52.63 12.48
N GLU A 229 92.54 52.90 11.93
CA GLU A 229 91.29 52.22 12.29
C GLU A 229 90.51 51.81 11.04
N LEU A 230 89.73 50.74 11.17
CA LEU A 230 88.73 50.35 10.17
C LEU A 230 87.37 50.81 10.69
N GLU A 231 86.64 51.54 9.86
CA GLU A 231 85.30 52.03 10.20
C GLU A 231 84.25 51.48 9.22
N LEU A 232 83.05 51.20 9.73
CA LEU A 232 81.92 50.84 8.89
C LEU A 232 81.31 52.10 8.29
N VAL A 233 81.08 52.09 6.98
CA VAL A 233 80.44 53.22 6.28
C VAL A 233 78.98 53.37 6.76
N ASP A 234 78.29 52.25 6.93
CA ASP A 234 76.95 52.19 7.52
C ASP A 234 76.99 51.41 8.85
N SER A 235 76.70 52.12 9.94
CA SER A 235 76.67 51.55 11.30
C SER A 235 75.50 50.60 11.56
N LEU A 236 74.44 50.63 10.73
CA LEU A 236 73.24 49.82 10.89
C LEU A 236 73.27 48.55 10.03
N ASP A 237 73.88 48.59 8.85
CA ASP A 237 74.08 47.43 7.99
C ASP A 237 75.50 47.40 7.39
N PRO A 238 76.45 46.64 7.96
CA PRO A 238 77.83 46.60 7.46
C PRO A 238 77.97 45.99 6.05
N PHE A 239 76.89 45.44 5.47
CA PHE A 239 76.90 44.82 4.15
C PHE A 239 76.38 45.75 3.04
N SER A 240 75.92 46.96 3.35
CA SER A 240 75.34 47.91 2.39
C SER A 240 76.42 48.72 1.65
N GLU A 241 77.27 49.42 2.41
CA GLU A 241 78.18 50.45 1.89
C GLU A 241 79.68 50.12 2.08
N GLY A 242 80.00 49.04 2.80
CA GLY A 242 81.36 48.53 2.95
C GLY A 242 82.15 49.10 4.12
N ILE A 243 83.49 48.99 4.03
CA ILE A 243 84.44 49.34 5.10
C ILE A 243 85.39 50.45 4.61
N MET A 244 85.58 51.49 5.41
CA MET A 244 86.59 52.54 5.24
C MET A 244 87.87 52.19 6.00
N PHE A 245 89.01 52.53 5.41
CA PHE A 245 90.36 52.40 5.97
C PHE A 245 91.11 53.72 5.81
#